data_AF-A0ABD7D8P6-F1
#
_entry.id   AF-A0ABD7D8P6-F1
#
_cell.length_a   1.000
_cell.length_b   1.000
_cell.length_c   1.000
_cell.angle_alpha   90.00
_cell.angle_beta   90.00
_cell.angle_gamma   90.00
#
_symmetry.space_group_name_H-M   'P 1'
#
loop_
_entity.id
_entity.type
_entity.pdbx_description
1 polymer ?
#
loop_
_entity_poly.entity_id
_entity_poly.type
_entity_poly.pdbx_seq_one_letter_code
_entity_poly.pdbx_strand_id
1 'polypeptide(L)' 'MDRFPFPDDLIEAQRQWHATYRALAVPRPLHATELRRRLLLLSARVYWHPFWSTSEGWSPAARVVLRRLTAGDRRADAA' A
#
# COMPACT_ATOMS: atom_id res chain seq x y z
N MET A 1 13.09 13.99 -14.47
CA MET A 1 12.83 14.15 -13.03
C MET A 1 11.38 13.75 -12.81
N ASP A 2 11.11 12.44 -12.74
CA ASP A 2 9.75 11.93 -12.57
C ASP A 2 9.34 12.04 -11.10
N ARG A 3 8.80 13.21 -10.75
CA ARG A 3 8.00 13.38 -9.55
C ARG A 3 6.64 12.78 -9.84
N PHE A 4 6.53 11.45 -9.71
CA PHE A 4 5.23 10.78 -9.71
C PHE A 4 4.40 11.32 -8.54
N PRO A 5 3.35 12.13 -8.78
CA PRO A 5 2.41 12.47 -7.73
C PRO A 5 1.50 11.25 -7.61
N PHE A 6 1.87 10.27 -6.78
CA PHE A 6 0.96 9.19 -6.46
C PHE A 6 -0.29 9.80 -5.82
N PRO A 7 -1.49 9.40 -6.24
CA PRO A 7 -2.71 9.87 -5.61
C PRO A 7 -2.73 9.47 -4.14
N ASP A 8 -3.18 10.38 -3.27
CA ASP A 8 -3.23 10.16 -1.82
C ASP A 8 -4.01 8.89 -1.44
N ASP A 9 -5.08 8.57 -2.16
CA ASP A 9 -5.83 7.31 -2.01
C ASP A 9 -4.96 6.05 -2.13
N LEU A 10 -3.98 6.06 -3.05
CA LEU A 10 -3.09 4.94 -3.29
C LEU A 10 -2.02 4.84 -2.20
N ILE A 11 -1.53 5.99 -1.73
CA ILE A 11 -0.61 6.07 -0.59
C ILE A 11 -1.32 5.56 0.67
N GLU A 12 -2.55 5.99 0.92
CA GLU A 12 -3.34 5.58 2.08
C GLU A 12 -3.69 4.08 2.02
N ALA A 13 -4.11 3.57 0.87
CA ALA A 13 -4.37 2.14 0.68
C ALA A 13 -3.12 1.29 0.96
N GLN A 14 -1.95 1.74 0.51
CA GLN A 14 -0.68 1.04 0.75
C GLN A 14 -0.25 1.11 2.23
N ARG A 15 -0.48 2.24 2.93
CA ARG A 15 -0.26 2.36 4.38
C ARG A 15 -1.17 1.42 5.16
N GLN A 16 -2.47 1.39 4.85
CA GLN A 16 -3.42 0.47 5.47
C GLN A 16 -3.06 -0.99 5.19
N TRP A 17 -2.55 -1.30 3.99
CA TRP A 17 -2.07 -2.64 3.65
C TRP A 17 -0.89 -3.06 4.53
N HIS A 18 0.11 -2.18 4.73
CA HIS A 18 1.23 -2.45 5.64
C HIS A 18 0.79 -2.58 7.11
N ALA A 19 -0.16 -1.76 7.57
CA ALA A 19 -0.70 -1.86 8.92
C ALA A 19 -1.43 -3.20 9.13
N THR A 20 -2.27 -3.59 8.17
CA THR A 20 -3.01 -4.87 8.18
C THR A 20 -2.06 -6.06 8.13
N TYR A 21 -1.00 -5.98 7.31
CA TYR A 21 0.02 -7.00 7.23
C TYR A 21 0.78 -7.16 8.55
N ARG A 22 1.15 -6.06 9.21
CA ARG A 22 1.77 -6.09 10.54
C ARG A 22 0.85 -6.71 11.59
N ALA A 23 -0.42 -6.35 11.59
CA ALA A 23 -1.40 -6.94 12.49
C ALA A 23 -1.55 -8.46 12.26
N LEU A 24 -1.46 -8.92 11.01
CA LEU A 24 -1.44 -10.35 10.66
C LEU A 24 -0.12 -11.05 11.03
N ALA A 25 0.99 -10.33 11.05
CA ALA A 25 2.32 -10.88 11.38
C ALA A 25 2.52 -11.13 12.89
N VAL A 26 1.62 -10.64 13.75
CA VAL A 26 1.64 -10.92 15.20
C VAL A 26 1.14 -12.35 15.46
N PRO A 27 1.80 -13.15 16.32
CA PRO A 27 1.32 -14.48 16.67
C PRO A 27 -0.06 -14.44 17.36
N ARG A 28 -1.01 -15.23 16.84
CA ARG A 28 -2.43 -15.31 17.24
C ARG A 28 -3.17 -13.95 17.18
N PRO A 29 -3.35 -13.38 15.98
CA PRO A 29 -4.07 -12.12 15.85
C PRO A 29 -5.56 -12.33 16.15
N LEU A 30 -6.08 -11.54 17.09
CA LEU A 30 -7.53 -11.36 17.24
C LEU A 30 -8.07 -10.80 15.91
N HIS A 31 -9.15 -11.39 15.40
CA HIS A 31 -9.77 -11.02 14.11
C HIS A 31 -8.93 -11.31 12.84
N ALA A 32 -8.12 -12.38 12.84
CA ALA A 32 -7.33 -12.84 11.67
C ALA A 32 -8.13 -12.91 10.35
N THR A 33 -9.39 -13.35 10.40
CA THR A 33 -10.28 -13.44 9.22
C THR A 33 -10.66 -12.07 8.68
N GLU A 34 -10.93 -11.11 9.57
CA GLU A 34 -11.25 -9.74 9.18
C GLU A 34 -10.01 -9.04 8.59
N LEU A 35 -8.85 -9.23 9.21
CA LEU A 35 -7.58 -8.72 8.70
C LEU A 35 -7.24 -9.29 7.31
N ARG A 36 -7.45 -10.60 7.09
CA ARG A 36 -7.29 -11.21 5.76
C ARG A 36 -8.26 -10.62 4.73
N ARG A 37 -9.53 -10.42 5.09
CA ARG A 37 -10.52 -9.78 4.20
C ARG A 37 -10.12 -8.35 3.86
N ARG A 38 -9.69 -7.55 4.85
CA ARG A 38 -9.18 -6.19 4.63
C ARG A 38 -7.95 -6.20 3.72
N LEU A 39 -7.03 -7.14 3.91
CA LEU A 39 -5.84 -7.27 3.05
C LEU A 39 -6.22 -7.54 1.59
N LEU A 40 -7.19 -8.43 1.34
CA LEU A 40 -7.68 -8.73 -0.02
C LEU A 40 -8.39 -7.53 -0.65
N LEU A 41 -9.25 -6.83 0.10
CA LEU A 41 -9.94 -5.63 -0.38
C LEU A 41 -8.96 -4.50 -0.70
N LEU A 42 -7.96 -4.28 0.15
CA LEU A 42 -6.90 -3.29 -0.08
C LEU A 42 -6.05 -3.67 -1.29
N SER A 43 -5.71 -4.95 -1.44
CA SER A 43 -4.98 -5.43 -2.62
C SER A 43 -5.80 -5.28 -3.90
N ALA A 44 -7.11 -5.52 -3.85
CA ALA A 44 -8.01 -5.30 -4.97
C ALA A 44 -8.11 -3.80 -5.31
N ARG A 45 -8.27 -2.93 -4.31
CA ARG A 45 -8.34 -1.47 -4.51
C ARG A 45 -7.06 -0.90 -5.10
N VAL A 46 -5.90 -1.39 -4.66
CA VAL A 46 -4.61 -1.04 -5.27
C VAL A 46 -4.55 -1.59 -6.69
N TYR A 47 -4.85 -2.86 -6.94
CA TYR A 47 -4.72 -3.48 -8.27
C TYR A 47 -5.66 -2.88 -9.32
N TRP A 48 -6.91 -2.60 -8.95
CA TRP A 48 -7.93 -2.02 -9.82
C TRP A 48 -7.87 -0.49 -9.89
N HIS A 49 -6.86 0.14 -9.28
CA HIS A 49 -6.78 1.59 -9.27
C HIS A 49 -6.59 2.15 -10.70
N PRO A 50 -7.38 3.15 -11.13
CA PRO A 50 -7.30 3.72 -12.49
C PRO A 50 -5.93 4.35 -12.81
N PHE A 51 -5.15 4.69 -11.79
CA PHE A 51 -3.75 5.09 -11.92
C PHE A 51 -2.89 4.05 -12.66
N TRP A 52 -3.13 2.74 -12.48
CA TRP A 52 -2.38 1.69 -13.18
C TRP A 52 -2.75 1.56 -14.66
N SER A 53 -3.95 2.02 -15.04
CA SER A 53 -4.38 2.11 -16.43
C SER A 53 -3.85 3.37 -17.14
N THR A 54 -3.20 4.28 -16.41
CA THR A 54 -2.57 5.47 -16.97
C THR A 54 -1.14 5.15 -17.42
N SER A 55 -0.63 5.86 -18.44
CA SER A 55 0.71 5.65 -18.99
C SER A 55 1.84 5.73 -17.95
N GLU A 56 1.64 6.48 -16.86
CA GLU A 56 2.58 6.61 -15.74
C GLU A 56 2.56 5.42 -14.76
N GLY A 57 1.40 4.79 -14.58
CA GLY A 57 1.23 3.66 -13.66
C GLY A 57 1.60 2.31 -14.27
N TRP A 58 1.60 2.17 -15.60
CA TRP A 58 1.86 0.88 -16.26
C TRP A 58 3.24 0.28 -15.95
N SER A 59 4.19 1.09 -15.47
CA SER A 59 5.54 0.62 -15.15
C SER A 59 5.61 -0.17 -13.83
N PRO A 60 6.23 -1.37 -13.80
CA PRO A 60 6.52 -2.08 -12.55
C PRO A 60 7.43 -1.27 -11.61
N ALA A 61 8.18 -0.29 -12.14
CA ALA A 61 8.96 0.64 -11.34
C ALA A 61 8.08 1.52 -10.45
N ALA A 62 6.91 1.98 -10.94
CA ALA A 62 5.97 2.79 -10.16
C ALA A 62 5.45 2.04 -8.92
N ARG A 63 5.21 0.71 -9.05
CA ARG A 63 4.89 -0.18 -7.92
C ARG A 63 6.01 -0.25 -6.88
N VAL A 64 7.26 -0.32 -7.32
CA VAL A 64 8.44 -0.35 -6.43
C VAL A 64 8.63 1.00 -5.74
N VAL A 65 8.45 2.12 -6.44
CA VAL A 65 8.52 3.47 -5.85
C VAL A 65 7.42 3.66 -4.80
N LEU A 66 6.18 3.25 -5.09
CA LEU A 66 5.07 3.29 -4.11
C LEU A 66 5.39 2.51 -2.83
N ARG A 67 5.93 1.29 -2.97
CA ARG A 67 6.37 0.48 -1.82
C ARG A 67 7.51 1.15 -1.05
N ARG A 68 8.48 1.75 -1.74
CA ARG A 68 9.60 2.46 -1.08
C ARG A 68 9.13 3.70 -0.33
N LEU A 69 8.23 4.50 -0.91
CA LEU A 69 7.67 5.69 -0.27
C LEU A 69 6.92 5.31 1.00
N THR A 70 6.02 4.34 0.91
CA THR A 70 5.17 3.92 2.05
C THR A 70 5.92 3.08 3.10
N ALA A 71 7.05 2.45 2.73
CA ALA A 71 7.93 1.79 3.68
C ALA A 71 8.91 2.77 4.36
N GLY A 72 9.37 3.79 3.63
CA GLY A 72 10.33 4.80 4.09
C GLY A 72 9.72 5.91 4.93
N ASP A 73 8.47 6.28 4.68
CA ASP A 73 7.77 7.33 5.41
C ASP A 73 7.64 7.06 6.92
N ARG A 74 7.66 5.78 7.33
CA ARG A 74 7.68 5.39 8.75
C ARG A 74 8.99 5.71 9.48
N ARG A 75 10.07 6.06 8.77
CA ARG A 75 11.32 6.53 9.43
C ARG A 75 11.24 8.00 9.85
N ALA A 76 10.31 8.77 9.30
CA ALA A 76 10.11 10.18 9.63
C ALA A 76 9.06 10.40 10.73
N ASP A 77 8.10 9.48 10.87
CA ASP A 77 7.03 9.54 11.90
C ASP A 77 7.48 8.95 13.27
N ALA A 78 8.76 8.61 13.42
CA ALA A 78 9.34 8.04 14.63
C ALA A 78 10.52 8.87 15.17
N ALA A 79 10.46 10.20 14.99
CA ALA A 79 11.42 11.18 15.50
C ALA A 79 10.72 12.19 16.42
#